data_AF-A0A2V7DXH6-F1
#
_entry.id   AF-A0A2V7DXH6-F1
#
_cell.length_a   1.000
_cell.length_b   1.000
_cell.length_c   1.000
_cell.angle_alpha   90.00
_cell.angle_beta   90.00
_cell.angle_gamma   90.00
#
_symmetry.space_group_name_H-M   'P 1'
#
loop_
_entity.id
_entity.type
_entity.pdbx_description
1 polymer ?
#
loop_
_entity_poly.entity_id
_entity_poly.type
_entity_poly.pdbx_seq_one_letter_code
_entity_poly.pdbx_strand_id
1 'polypeptide(L)' 'ELTDRMIQPDAEYRHRWRKGDVVIWDNRCSYHKAAGDYPPEQDRIHWRVSIKER' A
#
# COMPACT_ATOMS: atom_id res chain seq x y z
N GLU A 1 2.21 7.37 19.70
CA GLU A 1 1.11 6.68 20.40
C GLU A 1 0.06 6.10 19.46
N LEU A 2 -0.75 6.91 18.74
CA LEU A 2 -1.78 6.38 17.84
C LEU A 2 -1.20 5.71 16.59
N THR A 3 -0.22 6.34 15.93
CA THR A 3 0.47 5.75 14.78
C THR A 3 1.02 4.37 15.10
N ASP A 4 1.68 4.22 16.26
CA ASP A 4 2.28 2.96 16.69
C ASP A 4 1.21 1.87 16.83
N ARG A 5 0.03 2.19 17.35
CA ARG A 5 -1.11 1.25 17.43
C ARG A 5 -1.68 0.87 16.06
N MET A 6 -1.59 1.75 15.07
CA MET A 6 -2.14 1.52 13.73
C MET A 6 -1.24 0.68 12.83
N ILE A 7 0.05 0.53 13.18
CA ILE A 7 1.07 -0.19 12.40
C ILE A 7 1.58 -1.46 13.11
N GLN A 8 0.76 -2.05 13.99
CA GLN A 8 1.15 -3.28 14.67
C GLN A 8 1.43 -4.41 13.66
N PRO A 9 2.44 -5.27 13.89
CA PRO A 9 2.87 -6.27 12.89
C PRO A 9 1.79 -7.27 12.46
N ASP A 10 0.81 -7.54 13.33
CA ASP A 10 -0.34 -8.41 13.07
C ASP A 10 -1.45 -7.74 12.27
N ALA A 11 -1.45 -6.40 12.18
CA ALA A 11 -2.34 -5.60 11.36
C ALA A 11 -1.73 -5.18 10.02
N GLU A 12 -0.49 -5.60 9.70
CA GLU A 12 0.20 -5.25 8.46
C GLU A 12 0.00 -6.33 7.38
N TYR A 13 -0.37 -5.88 6.17
CA TYR A 13 -0.23 -6.66 4.95
C TYR A 13 0.86 -6.06 4.06
N ARG A 14 1.89 -6.85 3.75
CA ARG A 14 2.98 -6.46 2.84
C ARG A 14 2.89 -7.18 1.51
N HIS A 15 2.53 -6.45 0.46
CA HIS A 15 2.46 -7.01 -0.88
C HIS A 15 3.82 -6.97 -1.59
N ARG A 16 4.26 -8.11 -2.11
CA ARG A 16 5.44 -8.22 -2.98
C ARG A 16 4.99 -8.20 -4.45
N TRP A 17 5.03 -7.01 -5.05
CA TRP A 17 4.58 -6.78 -6.43
C TRP A 17 5.25 -7.67 -7.47
N ARG A 18 4.43 -8.19 -8.38
CA ARG A 18 4.81 -8.82 -9.65
C ARG A 18 4.04 -8.15 -10.79
N LYS A 19 4.55 -8.27 -12.01
CA LYS A 19 3.86 -7.74 -13.20
C LYS A 19 2.49 -8.40 -13.34
N GLY A 20 1.45 -7.58 -13.46
CA GLY A 20 0.06 -8.02 -13.58
C GLY A 20 -0.71 -8.06 -12.26
N ASP A 21 -0.06 -7.88 -11.11
CA ASP A 21 -0.74 -7.85 -9.82
C ASP A 21 -1.64 -6.61 -9.72
N VAL A 22 -2.79 -6.79 -9.05
CA VAL A 22 -3.72 -5.73 -8.69
C VAL A 22 -4.01 -5.84 -7.20
N VAL A 23 -3.84 -4.74 -6.47
CA VAL A 23 -4.23 -4.63 -5.08
C VAL A 23 -5.37 -3.63 -4.98
N ILE A 24 -6.44 -4.04 -4.29
CA ILE A 24 -7.59 -3.19 -3.98
C ILE A 24 -7.64 -3.06 -2.45
N TRP A 25 -7.81 -1.84 -1.96
CA TRP A 25 -7.99 -1.58 -0.53
C TRP A 25 -9.14 -0.60 -0.31
N ASP A 26 -9.82 -0.74 0.83
CA ASP A 26 -10.82 0.24 1.28
C ASP A 26 -10.12 1.40 1.99
N ASN A 27 -10.18 2.59 1.39
CA ASN A 27 -9.48 3.77 1.88
C ASN A 27 -10.13 4.41 3.13
N ARG A 28 -11.22 3.86 3.66
CA ARG A 28 -11.88 4.34 4.89
C ARG A 28 -11.33 3.69 6.15
N CYS A 29 -10.79 2.49 6.03
CA CYS A 29 -10.37 1.66 7.16
C CYS A 29 -8.95 1.09 7.03
N SER A 30 -8.19 1.53 6.04
CA SER A 30 -6.80 1.10 5.84
C SER A 30 -5.86 2.29 5.69
N TYR A 31 -4.63 2.09 6.13
CA TYR A 31 -3.51 2.97 5.86
C TYR A 31 -2.53 2.24 4.94
N HIS A 32 -1.88 2.97 4.04
CA HIS A 32 -0.87 2.41 3.16
C HIS A 32 0.36 3.28 3.14
N LYS A 33 1.52 2.63 2.97
CA LYS A 33 2.82 3.26 2.85
C LYS A 33 3.55 2.62 1.68
N ALA A 34 4.21 3.44 0.85
CA ALA A 34 5.18 2.93 -0.12
C ALA A 34 6.38 2.34 0.65
N ALA A 35 6.67 1.06 0.42
CA ALA A 35 7.65 0.32 1.21
C ALA A 35 9.08 0.91 1.13
N GLY A 36 9.41 1.59 0.02
CA GLY A 36 10.68 2.32 -0.15
C GLY A 36 11.93 1.42 -0.12
N ASP A 37 11.74 0.10 -0.20
CA ASP A 37 12.76 -0.94 -0.06
C ASP A 37 13.27 -1.46 -1.41
N TYR A 38 13.15 -0.65 -2.46
CA TYR A 38 13.60 -0.99 -3.80
C TYR A 38 14.84 -0.17 -4.19
N PRO A 39 15.73 -0.71 -5.04
CA PRO A 39 16.93 0.02 -5.45
C PRO A 39 16.56 1.32 -6.18
N PRO A 40 17.24 2.44 -5.89
CA PRO A 40 16.91 3.75 -6.45
C PRO A 40 17.04 3.80 -7.98
N GLU A 41 17.83 2.92 -8.58
CA GLU A 41 18.01 2.78 -10.02
C GLU A 41 16.86 2.05 -10.73
N GLN A 42 15.91 1.47 -9.99
CA GLN A 42 14.78 0.73 -10.55
C GLN A 42 13.50 1.57 -10.56
N ASP A 43 13.00 1.84 -11.77
CA ASP A 43 11.68 2.44 -11.93
C ASP A 43 10.56 1.49 -11.51
N ARG A 44 9.61 2.01 -10.71
CA ARG A 44 8.41 1.30 -10.30
C ARG A 44 7.16 2.13 -10.59
N ILE A 45 6.58 1.91 -11.77
CA ILE A 45 5.38 2.60 -12.23
C ILE A 45 4.15 1.78 -11.89
N HIS A 46 3.19 2.40 -11.19
CA HIS A 46 1.90 1.81 -10.84
C HIS A 46 0.77 2.72 -11.33
N TRP A 47 -0.32 2.10 -11.78
CA TRP A 47 -1.55 2.80 -12.12
C TRP A 47 -2.49 2.78 -10.93
N ARG A 48 -3.12 3.91 -10.60
CA ARG A 48 -4.06 4.02 -9.47
C ARG A 48 -5.37 4.64 -9.92
N VAL A 49 -6.48 4.03 -9.50
CA VAL A 49 -7.83 4.58 -9.62
C VAL A 49 -8.44 4.66 -8.22
N SER A 50 -9.07 5.78 -7.90
CA SER A 50 -9.83 5.97 -6.67
C SER A 50 -11.31 6.09 -7.02
N ILE A 51 -12.15 5.37 -6.28
CA ILE A 51 -13.61 5.43 -6.43
C ILE A 51 -14.16 6.28 -5.28
N LYS A 52 -15.08 7.19 -5.60
CA LYS A 52 -15.85 7.97 -4.64
C LYS A 52 -17.32 7.72 -4.92
N GLU A 53 -18.12 7.54 -3.87
CA GLU A 53 -19.58 7.53 -4.01
C GLU A 53 -20.06 8.89 -4.56
N ARG A 54 -21.18 8.85 -5.26
CA ARG A 54 -21.74 10.00 -5.98
C ARG A 54 -22.46 10.97 -5.05
#